data_AF-A0AAE0AG10-F1
#
_entry.id   AF-A0AAE0AG10-F1
#
_cell.length_a   1.000
_cell.length_b   1.000
_cell.length_c   1.000
_cell.angle_alpha   90.00
_cell.angle_beta   90.00
_cell.angle_gamma   90.00
#
_symmetry.space_group_name_H-M   'P 1'
#
loop_
_entity.id
_entity.type
_entity.pdbx_description
1 polymer ?
#
loop_
_entity_poly.entity_id
_entity_poly.type
_entity_poly.pdbx_seq_one_letter_code
_entity_poly.pdbx_strand_id
1 'polypeptide(L)'
;MTSKINHHQKINGLIFPQPCPHLADFRARSGSKPFWALHDCLRVKPPGGRAAIRRDPSEVPRCGTCGDASRPRIYACMACAAVSCHAPPQPSHAAAHVASSTCSRLDHEIAVDVDRAELFCCVCRDQVYDRDFDAAVVLAHTSGTLQPMKPENLRKRRRIDYRPWTPDLRERTVMVNNASPIDGTSTSSDDLPLGLRGLNNLGNTCFMNSVLQALFHTPPLRNYFLSDRHNRYQCQSKNGVRLCLACDMDAMFSAVFSGDRTPYSPAKFLYSWWQHAANLASYEQQDAHEFFISMLDGIHEKVEKDHRKPHNQGSGDCCIAHRVFSGILRSDVMCMACGFTSTTYDPCVDFSLDLEPNQGSSIKTGSTKLSHSCNGEAGKMKSSQNCGISTLMGCLDRFTRPERLGSDQKFFCQQCQISQESLKQMSIRKLPLVSCFHIKRFEHSSARKMSRKVDRYLHFPFSLDMAPYLSSSILRSRFGNRIFPFDGDEPDTLDDLSSEFELFAVVTHTGKLDAGHYVTYLRLSNQWYKCDDAWITQVNENVVRAAQGYMMFYVQKMLYYKASENQVAS
;
A
#
# COMPACT_ATOMS: atom_id res chain seq x y z
N MET A 1 -12.09 6.72 50.04
CA MET A 1 -12.12 7.68 48.91
C MET A 1 -10.77 8.36 48.83
N THR A 2 -9.97 8.02 47.80
CA THR A 2 -9.03 8.93 47.11
C THR A 2 -8.31 8.13 46.01
N SER A 3 -8.88 8.24 44.81
CA SER A 3 -8.31 7.80 43.54
C SER A 3 -7.07 8.63 43.22
N LYS A 4 -5.90 8.01 43.07
CA LYS A 4 -4.75 8.64 42.40
C LYS A 4 -4.87 8.41 40.90
N ILE A 5 -5.40 9.43 40.24
CA ILE A 5 -5.54 9.56 38.80
C ILE A 5 -4.15 9.74 38.19
N ASN A 6 -3.83 8.94 37.17
CA ASN A 6 -2.63 9.07 36.35
C ASN A 6 -2.57 10.46 35.72
N HIS A 7 -1.54 11.24 36.06
CA HIS A 7 -1.24 12.50 35.37
C HIS A 7 -0.61 12.20 34.01
N HIS A 8 -1.42 12.21 32.94
CA HIS A 8 -0.92 12.35 31.57
C HIS A 8 -0.46 13.80 31.37
N GLN A 9 0.84 14.04 31.19
CA GLN A 9 1.33 15.32 30.67
C GLN A 9 1.04 15.38 29.16
N LYS A 10 0.10 16.24 28.77
CA LYS A 10 -0.16 16.58 27.36
C LYS A 10 0.86 17.61 26.89
N ILE A 11 1.72 17.23 25.96
CA ILE A 11 2.42 18.16 25.06
C ILE A 11 2.13 17.69 23.64
N ASN A 12 1.48 18.53 22.83
CA ASN A 12 1.20 18.33 21.40
C ASN A 12 0.38 17.08 21.00
N GLY A 13 -0.59 16.64 21.80
CA GLY A 13 -1.61 15.66 21.36
C GLY A 13 -1.12 14.24 21.06
N LEU A 14 0.20 13.99 21.09
CA LEU A 14 0.82 12.68 20.99
C LEU A 14 0.99 12.09 22.39
N ILE A 15 0.31 10.98 22.67
CA ILE A 15 0.52 10.21 23.89
C ILE A 15 1.80 9.40 23.71
N PHE A 16 2.94 9.97 24.12
CA PHE A 16 4.11 9.15 24.37
C PHE A 16 3.84 8.32 25.63
N PRO A 17 3.87 6.97 25.57
CA PRO A 17 3.73 6.16 26.77
C PRO A 17 4.88 6.54 27.71
N GLN A 18 4.53 6.97 28.92
CA GLN A 18 5.53 7.26 29.95
C GLN A 18 6.35 5.99 30.19
N PRO A 19 7.69 6.08 30.25
CA PRO A 19 8.52 4.91 30.51
C PRO A 19 8.10 4.29 31.83
N CYS A 20 7.89 2.96 31.82
CA CYS A 20 7.47 2.24 33.01
C CYS A 20 8.53 2.39 34.13
N PRO A 21 8.17 2.92 35.31
CA PRO A 21 9.13 3.11 36.40
C PRO A 21 9.74 1.78 36.87
N HIS A 22 8.94 0.70 36.91
CA HIS A 22 9.41 -0.64 37.26
C HIS A 22 10.46 -1.19 36.29
N LEU A 23 10.38 -0.83 35.01
CA LEU A 23 11.40 -1.21 34.01
C LEU A 23 12.69 -0.42 34.21
N ALA A 24 12.59 0.87 34.53
CA ALA A 24 13.74 1.71 34.85
C ALA A 24 14.46 1.23 36.12
N ASP A 25 13.70 0.88 37.15
CA ASP A 25 14.22 0.33 38.41
C ASP A 25 14.87 -1.04 38.21
N PHE A 26 14.23 -1.92 37.42
CA PHE A 26 14.82 -3.20 37.03
C PHE A 26 16.16 -3.01 36.30
N ARG A 27 16.26 -2.02 35.41
CA ARG A 27 17.49 -1.70 34.66
C ARG A 27 18.59 -1.12 35.56
N ALA A 28 18.23 -0.27 36.51
CA ALA A 28 19.17 0.26 37.49
C ALA A 28 19.81 -0.84 38.36
N ARG A 29 19.04 -1.89 38.68
CA ARG A 29 19.50 -3.03 39.50
C ARG A 29 20.31 -4.08 38.71
N SER A 30 19.96 -4.29 37.44
CA SER A 30 20.42 -5.45 36.66
C SER A 30 21.70 -5.20 35.82
N GLY A 31 22.35 -4.04 35.99
CA GLY A 31 23.64 -3.72 35.36
C GLY A 31 23.53 -3.23 33.91
N SER A 32 24.68 -3.15 33.21
CA SER A 32 24.80 -2.48 31.90
C SER A 32 24.20 -3.24 30.71
N LYS A 33 23.86 -4.52 30.86
CA LYS A 33 23.22 -5.36 29.82
C LYS A 33 22.25 -6.39 30.42
N PRO A 34 21.12 -5.96 30.98
CA PRO A 34 20.23 -6.83 31.76
C PRO A 34 19.53 -7.91 30.92
N PHE A 35 19.44 -7.71 29.61
CA PHE A 35 18.77 -8.61 28.68
C PHE A 35 19.73 -9.50 27.89
N TRP A 36 21.03 -9.45 28.17
CA TRP A 36 22.03 -10.20 27.41
C TRP A 36 21.86 -11.72 27.54
N ALA A 37 21.48 -12.21 28.73
CA ALA A 37 21.25 -13.63 28.97
C ALA A 37 20.04 -14.22 28.19
N LEU A 38 19.10 -13.37 27.75
CA LEU A 38 17.98 -13.83 26.94
C LEU A 38 18.35 -14.09 25.48
N HIS A 39 19.46 -13.51 25.01
CA HIS A 39 19.93 -13.65 23.64
C HIS A 39 20.04 -15.13 23.23
N ASP A 40 20.65 -15.97 24.08
CA ASP A 40 20.80 -17.41 23.86
C ASP A 40 19.49 -18.20 23.97
N CYS A 41 18.49 -17.61 24.64
CA CYS A 41 17.19 -18.21 24.89
C CYS A 41 16.14 -17.81 23.86
N LEU A 42 16.47 -17.08 22.79
CA LEU A 42 15.53 -16.69 21.74
C LEU A 42 15.68 -17.58 20.51
N ARG A 43 14.55 -18.00 19.92
CA ARG A 43 14.49 -18.79 18.69
C ARG A 43 13.69 -18.03 17.63
N VAL A 44 14.20 -18.10 16.39
CA VAL A 44 13.55 -17.58 15.18
C VAL A 44 13.24 -18.77 14.27
N LYS A 45 12.02 -18.86 13.73
CA LYS A 45 11.68 -19.87 12.71
C LYS A 45 11.82 -19.26 11.31
N PRO A 46 12.75 -19.72 10.45
CA PRO A 46 12.82 -19.28 9.07
C PRO A 46 11.73 -19.93 8.19
N PRO A 47 11.23 -19.28 7.13
CA PRO A 47 11.42 -17.89 6.74
C PRO A 47 10.30 -16.97 7.30
N GLY A 48 10.67 -15.83 7.91
CA GLY A 48 9.70 -14.81 8.36
C GLY A 48 8.91 -15.14 9.63
N GLY A 49 9.35 -16.09 10.46
CA GLY A 49 8.67 -16.46 11.70
C GLY A 49 8.93 -15.49 12.85
N ARG A 50 7.93 -15.36 13.72
CA ARG A 50 7.97 -14.55 14.95
C ARG A 50 9.09 -15.02 15.89
N ALA A 51 9.76 -14.08 16.55
CA ALA A 51 10.70 -14.37 17.62
C ALA A 51 9.93 -14.93 18.83
N ALA A 52 10.39 -16.06 19.37
CA ALA A 52 9.82 -16.69 20.56
C ALA A 52 10.95 -17.16 21.47
N ILE A 53 10.64 -17.48 22.72
CA ILE A 53 11.61 -18.12 23.61
C ILE A 53 11.86 -19.56 23.11
N ARG A 54 13.14 -19.95 23.04
CA ARG A 54 13.62 -21.26 22.60
C ARG A 54 13.07 -22.35 23.52
N ARG A 55 12.27 -23.24 22.95
CA ARG A 55 11.70 -24.42 23.60
C ARG A 55 11.71 -25.64 22.67
N ASP A 56 11.59 -26.83 23.25
CA ASP A 56 11.40 -28.06 22.47
C ASP A 56 10.04 -27.99 21.72
N PRO A 57 9.97 -28.36 20.43
CA PRO A 57 8.72 -28.38 19.68
C PRO A 57 7.58 -29.21 20.32
N SER A 58 7.91 -30.20 21.13
CA SER A 58 6.96 -31.07 21.83
C SER A 58 6.48 -30.50 23.17
N GLU A 59 7.11 -29.42 23.67
CA GLU A 59 6.83 -28.83 24.96
C GLU A 59 5.83 -27.68 24.83
N VAL A 60 4.65 -27.86 25.44
CA VAL A 60 3.62 -26.83 25.51
C VAL A 60 3.83 -26.05 26.82
N PRO A 61 4.09 -24.73 26.77
CA PRO A 61 4.27 -23.93 27.99
C PRO A 61 2.99 -23.97 28.83
N ARG A 62 3.15 -24.26 30.12
CA ARG A 62 2.04 -24.32 31.10
C ARG A 62 2.29 -23.30 32.18
N CYS A 63 1.22 -22.67 32.66
CA CYS A 63 1.32 -21.83 33.84
C CYS A 63 1.61 -22.70 35.07
N GLY A 64 2.67 -22.37 35.83
CA GLY A 64 3.04 -23.11 37.04
C GLY A 64 1.98 -23.09 38.15
N THR A 65 1.08 -22.11 38.15
CA THR A 65 0.02 -21.97 39.16
C THR A 65 -1.25 -22.74 38.81
N CYS A 66 -1.67 -22.74 37.54
CA CYS A 66 -2.95 -23.36 37.14
C CYS A 66 -2.81 -24.58 36.21
N GLY A 67 -1.60 -24.95 35.80
CA GLY A 67 -1.33 -26.12 34.93
C GLY A 67 -1.89 -26.02 33.50
N ASP A 68 -2.61 -24.94 33.22
CA ASP A 68 -3.35 -24.72 31.98
C ASP A 68 -2.40 -24.27 30.86
N ALA A 69 -2.45 -25.01 29.75
CA ALA A 69 -1.72 -24.75 28.51
C ALA A 69 -2.56 -24.02 27.46
N SER A 70 -3.87 -23.84 27.69
CA SER A 70 -4.82 -23.30 26.70
C SER A 70 -4.95 -21.77 26.75
N ARG A 71 -4.23 -21.10 27.66
CA ARG A 71 -4.35 -19.66 27.84
C ARG A 71 -3.54 -18.87 26.81
N PRO A 72 -4.09 -17.79 26.23
CA PRO A 72 -3.54 -17.13 25.04
C PRO A 72 -2.26 -16.33 25.29
N ARG A 73 -1.89 -16.06 26.55
CA ARG A 73 -0.69 -15.30 26.90
C ARG A 73 0.01 -15.87 28.13
N ILE A 74 1.23 -16.32 27.93
CA ILE A 74 2.09 -16.92 28.93
C ILE A 74 3.39 -16.12 29.01
N TYR A 75 3.83 -15.82 30.23
CA TYR A 75 4.95 -14.94 30.53
C TYR A 75 5.98 -15.66 31.38
N ALA A 76 7.26 -15.57 31.00
CA ALA A 76 8.38 -16.06 31.78
C ALA A 76 9.00 -14.90 32.58
N CYS A 77 9.10 -15.06 33.90
CA CYS A 77 9.70 -14.05 34.77
C CYS A 77 11.20 -13.89 34.48
N MET A 78 11.67 -12.65 34.35
CA MET A 78 13.08 -12.34 34.09
C MET A 78 14.02 -12.72 35.24
N ALA A 79 13.50 -12.72 36.47
CA ALA A 79 14.31 -12.95 37.66
C ALA A 79 14.46 -14.43 38.04
N CYS A 80 13.50 -15.29 37.70
CA CYS A 80 13.53 -16.70 38.11
C CYS A 80 13.01 -17.70 37.07
N ALA A 81 12.76 -17.26 35.83
CA ALA A 81 12.21 -18.07 34.75
C ALA A 81 10.85 -18.74 35.03
N ALA A 82 10.18 -18.39 36.14
CA ALA A 82 8.86 -18.93 36.45
C ALA A 82 7.84 -18.51 35.39
N VAL A 83 7.03 -19.48 34.95
CA VAL A 83 6.06 -19.30 33.87
C VAL A 83 4.66 -19.07 34.44
N SER A 84 4.07 -17.94 34.09
CA SER A 84 2.80 -17.47 34.64
C SER A 84 1.89 -16.94 33.54
N CYS A 85 0.57 -17.10 33.67
CA CYS A 85 -0.38 -16.61 32.67
C CYS A 85 -0.99 -15.26 33.05
N HIS A 86 -1.41 -14.50 32.04
CA HIS A 86 -2.22 -13.30 32.21
C HIS A 86 -3.37 -13.35 31.20
N ALA A 87 -4.61 -13.32 31.70
CA ALA A 87 -5.82 -13.35 30.89
C ALA A 87 -6.87 -12.42 31.51
N PRO A 88 -7.02 -11.18 31.02
CA PRO A 88 -8.13 -10.31 31.42
C PRO A 88 -9.46 -11.02 31.08
N PRO A 89 -10.47 -11.06 31.97
CA PRO A 89 -10.62 -10.36 33.25
C PRO A 89 -10.23 -11.17 34.51
N GLN A 90 -9.62 -12.35 34.35
CA GLN A 90 -9.26 -13.24 35.47
C GLN A 90 -8.01 -12.74 36.23
N PRO A 91 -7.79 -13.15 37.49
CA PRO A 91 -6.60 -12.78 38.24
C PRO A 91 -5.33 -13.22 37.50
N SER A 92 -4.43 -12.26 37.31
CA SER A 92 -3.16 -12.50 36.64
C SER A 92 -2.23 -13.29 37.56
N HIS A 93 -1.90 -14.53 37.18
CA HIS A 93 -0.90 -15.31 37.90
C HIS A 93 0.49 -14.67 37.80
N ALA A 94 0.75 -13.89 36.74
CA ALA A 94 1.96 -13.08 36.63
C ALA A 94 2.04 -11.99 37.71
N ALA A 95 0.93 -11.29 38.00
CA ALA A 95 0.87 -10.32 39.09
C ALA A 95 0.91 -11.00 40.47
N ALA A 96 0.25 -12.16 40.61
CA ALA A 96 0.28 -12.95 41.84
C ALA A 96 1.68 -13.47 42.17
N HIS A 97 2.46 -13.86 41.15
CA HIS A 97 3.87 -14.28 41.28
C HIS A 97 4.76 -13.19 41.89
N VAL A 98 4.53 -11.93 41.51
CA VAL A 98 5.23 -10.77 42.12
C VAL A 98 4.83 -10.61 43.59
N ALA A 99 3.56 -10.84 43.93
CA ALA A 99 3.06 -10.70 45.29
C ALA A 99 3.45 -11.88 46.22
N SER A 100 3.67 -13.08 45.67
CA SER A 100 3.95 -14.31 46.43
C SER A 100 5.44 -14.61 46.63
N SER A 101 6.34 -13.87 45.99
CA SER A 101 7.78 -14.15 46.05
C SER A 101 8.36 -13.68 47.39
N THR A 102 8.55 -14.61 48.31
CA THR A 102 9.20 -14.41 49.63
C THR A 102 10.72 -14.21 49.54
N CYS A 103 11.29 -14.12 48.33
CA CYS A 103 12.72 -14.06 48.10
C CYS A 103 13.22 -12.61 48.10
N SER A 104 13.80 -12.17 49.22
CA SER A 104 14.20 -10.79 49.53
C SER A 104 15.41 -10.24 48.73
N ARG A 105 15.66 -10.74 47.51
CA ARG A 105 16.86 -10.39 46.72
C ARG A 105 16.61 -10.11 45.24
N LEU A 106 15.44 -10.43 44.68
CA LEU A 106 15.14 -10.20 43.26
C LEU A 106 13.69 -9.76 43.08
N ASP A 107 13.47 -8.57 42.52
CA ASP A 107 12.12 -8.06 42.21
C ASP A 107 11.61 -8.69 40.90
N HIS A 108 10.54 -9.47 40.97
CA HIS A 108 10.00 -10.28 39.86
C HIS A 108 9.07 -9.50 38.89
N GLU A 109 9.23 -8.18 38.81
CA GLU A 109 8.27 -7.24 38.21
C GLU A 109 8.21 -7.28 36.68
N ILE A 110 9.28 -7.73 36.03
CA ILE A 110 9.41 -7.79 34.57
C ILE A 110 9.40 -9.23 34.09
N ALA A 111 8.60 -9.50 33.07
CA ALA A 111 8.48 -10.79 32.41
C ALA A 111 8.53 -10.64 30.88
N VAL A 112 8.79 -11.74 30.19
CA VAL A 112 8.81 -11.80 28.71
C VAL A 112 7.68 -12.71 28.24
N ASP A 113 6.93 -12.24 27.25
CA ASP A 113 5.95 -13.07 26.53
C ASP A 113 6.67 -14.22 25.82
N VAL A 114 6.33 -15.45 26.18
CA VAL A 114 7.03 -16.66 25.71
C VAL A 114 6.86 -16.85 24.20
N ASP A 115 5.72 -16.45 23.62
CA ASP A 115 5.40 -16.67 22.21
C ASP A 115 5.79 -15.48 21.32
N ARG A 116 5.95 -14.27 21.89
CA ARG A 116 6.21 -13.03 21.13
C ARG A 116 7.55 -12.39 21.40
N ALA A 117 8.27 -12.79 22.45
CA ALA A 117 9.49 -12.15 22.90
C ALA A 117 9.32 -10.62 23.04
N GLU A 118 8.26 -10.24 23.76
CA GLU A 118 7.90 -8.85 24.11
C GLU A 118 8.01 -8.70 25.63
N LEU A 119 8.51 -7.55 26.13
CA LEU A 119 8.55 -7.29 27.56
C LEU A 119 7.17 -6.91 28.11
N PHE A 120 6.89 -7.40 29.31
CA PHE A 120 5.66 -7.17 30.03
C PHE A 120 5.96 -6.81 31.47
N CYS A 121 5.36 -5.72 31.94
CA CYS A 121 5.43 -5.36 33.35
C CYS A 121 4.24 -5.97 34.10
N CYS A 122 4.52 -6.89 35.02
CA CYS A 122 3.53 -7.60 35.82
C CYS A 122 2.74 -6.65 36.75
N VAL A 123 3.34 -5.52 37.14
CA VAL A 123 2.75 -4.51 38.01
C VAL A 123 1.85 -3.55 37.24
N CYS A 124 2.37 -2.95 36.15
CA CYS A 124 1.58 -2.09 35.27
C CYS A 124 0.51 -2.85 34.48
N ARG A 125 0.66 -4.18 34.34
CA ARG A 125 -0.16 -5.05 33.51
C ARG A 125 -0.21 -4.63 32.04
N ASP A 126 0.90 -4.07 31.57
CA ASP A 126 1.03 -3.54 30.22
C ASP A 126 2.36 -3.95 29.58
N GLN A 127 2.39 -3.91 28.26
CA GLN A 127 3.60 -4.11 27.48
C GLN A 127 4.54 -2.93 27.70
N VAL A 128 5.82 -3.22 27.90
CA VAL A 128 6.84 -2.20 28.11
C VAL A 128 7.92 -2.35 27.05
N TYR A 129 8.53 -1.24 26.66
CA TYR A 129 9.53 -1.20 25.60
C TYR A 129 10.87 -0.83 26.20
N ASP A 130 11.91 -1.61 25.90
CA ASP A 130 13.27 -1.30 26.25
C ASP A 130 14.16 -1.42 25.02
N ARG A 131 14.89 -0.34 24.71
CA ARG A 131 15.76 -0.27 23.54
C ARG A 131 16.85 -1.35 23.54
N ASP A 132 17.40 -1.70 24.70
CA ASP A 132 18.49 -2.68 24.79
C ASP A 132 17.94 -4.11 24.69
N PHE A 133 16.72 -4.36 25.19
CA PHE A 133 16.00 -5.62 24.96
C PHE A 133 15.61 -5.77 23.49
N ASP A 134 15.02 -4.75 22.87
CA ASP A 134 14.64 -4.78 21.45
C ASP A 134 15.89 -4.96 20.58
N ALA A 135 16.98 -4.25 20.91
CA ALA A 135 18.28 -4.48 20.29
C ALA A 135 18.78 -5.90 20.55
N ALA A 136 18.61 -6.48 21.74
CA ALA A 136 19.00 -7.87 22.05
C ALA A 136 18.17 -8.91 21.29
N VAL A 137 16.87 -8.69 21.04
CA VAL A 137 16.06 -9.60 20.23
C VAL A 137 16.35 -9.44 18.75
N VAL A 138 16.57 -8.21 18.28
CA VAL A 138 17.08 -7.94 16.92
C VAL A 138 18.47 -8.56 16.76
N LEU A 139 19.35 -8.45 17.76
CA LEU A 139 20.66 -9.09 17.85
C LEU A 139 20.54 -10.60 17.98
N ALA A 140 19.57 -11.20 18.66
CA ALA A 140 19.38 -12.65 18.63
C ALA A 140 18.92 -13.12 17.24
N HIS A 141 18.18 -12.26 16.52
CA HIS A 141 17.92 -12.39 15.09
C HIS A 141 19.17 -12.19 14.21
N THR A 142 20.14 -11.36 14.63
CA THR A 142 21.29 -10.89 13.80
C THR A 142 22.68 -11.32 14.31
N SER A 143 22.84 -12.04 15.43
CA SER A 143 24.13 -12.44 16.04
C SER A 143 24.54 -13.86 15.65
N GLY A 144 24.16 -14.27 14.45
CA GLY A 144 25.26 -14.50 13.52
C GLY A 144 25.78 -13.14 13.07
N THR A 145 26.78 -12.59 13.78
CA THR A 145 27.56 -11.34 13.53
C THR A 145 26.92 -9.96 13.74
N LEU A 146 27.43 -9.19 14.73
CA LEU A 146 27.98 -7.83 14.50
C LEU A 146 28.44 -7.05 15.77
N GLN A 147 29.37 -6.11 15.59
CA GLN A 147 29.56 -4.90 16.43
C GLN A 147 30.10 -3.69 15.62
N PRO A 148 29.97 -2.42 16.11
CA PRO A 148 29.56 -1.25 15.30
C PRO A 148 30.51 -0.02 15.29
N MET A 149 30.21 1.01 14.46
CA MET A 149 30.83 2.36 14.51
C MET A 149 29.86 3.55 14.28
N LYS A 150 30.31 4.77 14.64
CA LYS A 150 29.60 6.03 15.05
C LYS A 150 29.27 7.06 13.92
N PRO A 151 28.43 8.10 14.19
CA PRO A 151 27.86 9.04 13.20
C PRO A 151 28.52 10.45 13.16
N GLU A 152 28.31 11.21 12.07
CA GLU A 152 28.72 12.63 11.94
C GLU A 152 27.61 13.57 11.38
N ASN A 153 27.23 14.53 12.25
CA ASN A 153 26.89 15.96 12.10
C ASN A 153 26.12 16.57 10.90
N LEU A 154 24.95 17.13 11.22
CA LEU A 154 24.12 18.06 10.43
C LEU A 154 24.35 19.53 10.84
N ARG A 155 24.30 20.48 9.89
CA ARG A 155 24.16 21.93 10.17
C ARG A 155 22.91 22.52 9.49
N LYS A 156 22.14 23.26 10.30
CA LYS A 156 20.81 23.87 10.09
C LYS A 156 20.84 25.18 9.28
N ARG A 157 19.75 25.52 8.57
CA ARG A 157 19.22 26.91 8.44
C ARG A 157 17.69 26.95 8.21
N ARG A 158 17.09 28.06 8.69
CA ARG A 158 15.64 28.33 8.96
C ARG A 158 14.74 28.37 7.71
N ARG A 159 13.50 27.84 7.85
CA ARG A 159 12.35 28.10 6.96
C ARG A 159 11.59 29.36 7.37
N ILE A 160 10.97 30.02 6.39
CA ILE A 160 10.00 31.12 6.53
C ILE A 160 8.60 30.52 6.65
N ASP A 161 7.76 31.06 7.53
CA ASP A 161 6.44 30.54 7.87
C ASP A 161 5.40 30.70 6.76
N TYR A 162 4.63 29.64 6.54
CA TYR A 162 3.45 29.60 5.67
C TYR A 162 2.26 30.32 6.30
N ARG A 163 1.53 31.12 5.50
CA ARG A 163 0.22 31.66 5.87
C ARG A 163 -0.84 31.24 4.85
N PRO A 164 -2.01 30.73 5.30
CA PRO A 164 -3.13 30.41 4.42
C PRO A 164 -3.63 31.66 3.70
N TRP A 165 -3.97 31.52 2.41
CA TRP A 165 -4.64 32.57 1.66
C TRP A 165 -6.12 32.66 2.05
N THR A 166 -6.56 33.86 2.41
CA THR A 166 -7.96 34.17 2.75
C THR A 166 -8.48 35.23 1.79
N PRO A 167 -9.53 34.96 1.01
CA PRO A 167 -10.04 35.89 0.02
C PRO A 167 -10.67 37.11 0.67
N ASP A 168 -10.43 38.27 0.07
CA ASP A 168 -10.96 39.54 0.51
C ASP A 168 -12.45 39.71 0.13
N LEU A 169 -13.11 40.75 0.66
CA LEU A 169 -14.56 40.97 0.44
C LEU A 169 -14.91 41.14 -1.05
N ARG A 170 -13.98 41.64 -1.85
CA ARG A 170 -14.17 41.89 -3.27
C ARG A 170 -14.08 40.59 -4.06
N GLU A 171 -13.12 39.73 -3.75
CA GLU A 171 -12.99 38.38 -4.31
C GLU A 171 -14.20 37.50 -3.96
N ARG A 172 -14.70 37.56 -2.72
CA ARG A 172 -15.93 36.85 -2.34
C ARG A 172 -17.14 37.26 -3.16
N THR A 173 -17.27 38.56 -3.45
CA THR A 173 -18.41 39.08 -4.23
C THR A 173 -18.35 38.63 -5.69
N VAL A 174 -17.14 38.56 -6.27
CA VAL A 174 -16.92 38.04 -7.64
C VAL A 174 -17.19 36.53 -7.69
N MET A 175 -16.80 35.78 -6.66
CA MET A 175 -17.09 34.35 -6.57
C MET A 175 -18.60 34.08 -6.45
N VAL A 176 -19.35 34.85 -5.67
CA VAL A 176 -20.81 34.68 -5.53
C VAL A 176 -21.56 35.06 -6.80
N ASN A 177 -21.13 36.10 -7.52
CA ASN A 177 -21.85 36.57 -8.71
C ASN A 177 -21.53 35.76 -9.99
N ASN A 178 -20.38 35.07 -10.05
CA ASN A 178 -19.94 34.33 -11.24
C ASN A 178 -19.82 32.81 -11.02
N ALA A 179 -20.02 32.30 -9.81
CA ALA A 179 -20.18 30.88 -9.58
C ALA A 179 -21.66 30.53 -9.71
N SER A 180 -22.05 29.98 -10.86
CA SER A 180 -23.25 29.14 -10.89
C SER A 180 -22.95 27.94 -9.99
N PRO A 181 -23.71 27.70 -8.90
CA PRO A 181 -23.68 26.42 -8.24
C PRO A 181 -23.91 25.34 -9.30
N ILE A 182 -23.18 24.24 -9.22
CA ILE A 182 -23.51 23.05 -9.99
C ILE A 182 -24.81 22.50 -9.37
N ASP A 183 -25.95 23.06 -9.76
CA ASP A 183 -27.28 22.61 -9.33
C ASP A 183 -27.48 21.18 -9.86
N GLY A 184 -27.45 20.22 -8.95
CA GLY A 184 -27.79 18.82 -9.20
C GLY A 184 -29.30 18.55 -9.14
N THR A 185 -30.14 19.58 -9.21
CA THR A 185 -31.59 19.50 -8.99
C THR A 185 -32.37 19.90 -10.24
N SER A 186 -32.07 19.29 -11.39
CA SER A 186 -33.13 19.03 -12.38
C SER A 186 -33.72 17.67 -12.08
N THR A 187 -34.88 17.68 -11.41
CA THR A 187 -35.78 16.52 -11.28
C THR A 187 -36.42 16.22 -12.64
N SER A 188 -35.60 15.76 -13.59
CA SER A 188 -36.03 15.04 -14.80
C SER A 188 -35.47 13.63 -14.70
N SER A 189 -36.31 12.63 -14.95
CA SER A 189 -35.99 11.19 -14.87
C SER A 189 -34.92 10.69 -15.86
N ASP A 190 -34.21 11.58 -16.57
CA ASP A 190 -33.25 11.28 -17.65
C ASP A 190 -31.86 11.94 -17.48
N ASP A 191 -31.60 12.67 -16.39
CA ASP A 191 -30.33 13.42 -16.26
C ASP A 191 -29.19 12.55 -15.71
N LEU A 192 -28.46 11.91 -16.63
CA LEU A 192 -27.15 11.29 -16.39
C LEU A 192 -26.21 12.23 -15.61
N PRO A 193 -25.33 11.74 -14.72
CA PRO A 193 -24.34 12.57 -14.04
C PRO A 193 -23.52 13.49 -14.97
N LEU A 194 -23.17 14.69 -14.48
CA LEU A 194 -22.28 15.64 -15.16
C LEU A 194 -20.88 15.02 -15.35
N GLY A 195 -20.27 15.30 -16.50
CA GLY A 195 -18.97 14.72 -16.89
C GLY A 195 -19.08 13.41 -17.66
N LEU A 196 -20.25 12.78 -17.70
CA LEU A 196 -20.52 11.64 -18.58
C LEU A 196 -20.72 12.13 -20.02
N ARG A 197 -19.61 12.19 -20.76
CA ARG A 197 -19.56 12.57 -22.17
C ARG A 197 -18.70 11.57 -22.95
N GLY A 198 -19.26 11.02 -24.03
CA GLY A 198 -18.54 10.06 -24.89
C GLY A 198 -17.37 10.73 -25.63
N LEU A 199 -16.38 9.94 -26.03
CA LEU A 199 -15.23 10.40 -26.81
C LEU A 199 -15.23 9.74 -28.20
N ASN A 200 -15.22 10.54 -29.26
CA ASN A 200 -15.18 10.00 -30.61
C ASN A 200 -13.89 9.22 -30.85
N ASN A 201 -14.03 8.04 -31.46
CA ASN A 201 -12.88 7.28 -31.91
C ASN A 201 -12.35 7.88 -33.22
N LEU A 202 -11.13 8.38 -33.19
CA LEU A 202 -10.45 9.01 -34.33
C LEU A 202 -9.62 8.00 -35.14
N GLY A 203 -10.00 6.72 -35.11
CA GLY A 203 -9.32 5.60 -35.75
C GLY A 203 -9.09 4.46 -34.77
N ASN A 204 -7.89 4.41 -34.18
CA ASN A 204 -7.48 3.39 -33.20
C ASN A 204 -7.29 4.00 -31.80
N THR A 205 -8.13 4.96 -31.43
CA THR A 205 -7.93 5.78 -30.22
C THR A 205 -8.62 5.25 -28.96
N CYS A 206 -9.20 4.05 -28.99
CA CYS A 206 -9.91 3.49 -27.84
C CYS A 206 -9.01 3.30 -26.60
N PHE A 207 -7.72 2.99 -26.78
CA PHE A 207 -6.75 2.94 -25.68
C PHE A 207 -6.66 4.29 -24.94
N MET A 208 -6.55 5.39 -25.70
CA MET A 208 -6.52 6.76 -25.17
C MET A 208 -7.84 7.14 -24.53
N ASN A 209 -8.95 6.92 -25.24
CA ASN A 209 -10.30 7.28 -24.77
C ASN A 209 -10.61 6.59 -23.43
N SER A 210 -10.25 5.31 -23.30
CA SER A 210 -10.49 4.54 -22.07
C SER A 210 -9.75 5.14 -20.86
N VAL A 211 -8.47 5.47 -21.02
CA VAL A 211 -7.68 6.07 -19.94
C VAL A 211 -8.15 7.49 -19.65
N LEU A 212 -8.45 8.31 -20.66
CA LEU A 212 -8.97 9.66 -20.48
C LEU A 212 -10.28 9.66 -19.68
N GLN A 213 -11.19 8.73 -19.96
CA GLN A 213 -12.43 8.58 -19.19
C GLN A 213 -12.16 8.32 -17.69
N ALA A 214 -11.19 7.45 -17.36
CA ALA A 214 -10.79 7.21 -15.98
C ALA A 214 -10.15 8.46 -15.34
N LEU A 215 -9.33 9.20 -16.09
CA LEU A 215 -8.67 10.42 -15.60
C LEU A 215 -9.65 11.57 -15.36
N PHE A 216 -10.64 11.78 -16.23
CA PHE A 216 -11.66 12.82 -16.06
C PHE A 216 -12.47 12.65 -14.78
N HIS A 217 -12.66 11.40 -14.36
CA HIS A 217 -13.43 11.04 -13.18
C HIS A 217 -12.56 10.80 -11.95
N THR A 218 -11.26 11.13 -12.03
CA THR A 218 -10.34 11.12 -10.89
C THR A 218 -10.55 12.42 -10.07
N PRO A 219 -11.13 12.40 -8.86
CA PRO A 219 -11.59 13.62 -8.19
C PRO A 219 -10.49 14.67 -7.93
N PRO A 220 -9.27 14.29 -7.49
CA PRO A 220 -8.18 15.25 -7.34
C PRO A 220 -7.75 15.94 -8.64
N LEU A 221 -7.73 15.21 -9.77
CA LEU A 221 -7.41 15.80 -11.08
C LEU A 221 -8.52 16.73 -11.54
N ARG A 222 -9.77 16.25 -11.47
CA ARG A 222 -10.96 17.04 -11.81
C ARG A 222 -10.96 18.37 -11.05
N ASN A 223 -10.78 18.32 -9.74
CA ASN A 223 -10.77 19.52 -8.91
C ASN A 223 -9.59 20.43 -9.26
N TYR A 224 -8.41 19.88 -9.60
CA TYR A 224 -7.25 20.68 -9.98
C TYR A 224 -7.50 21.48 -11.27
N PHE A 225 -7.97 20.83 -12.34
CA PHE A 225 -8.20 21.51 -13.62
C PHE A 225 -9.43 22.43 -13.56
N LEU A 226 -10.54 21.99 -12.96
CA LEU A 226 -11.75 22.83 -12.85
C LEU A 226 -11.61 24.02 -11.87
N SER A 227 -10.65 23.99 -10.94
CA SER A 227 -10.33 25.15 -10.08
C SER A 227 -9.28 26.08 -10.68
N ASP A 228 -9.03 25.96 -11.99
CA ASP A 228 -8.14 26.85 -12.76
C ASP A 228 -6.69 26.88 -12.23
N ARG A 229 -6.27 25.81 -11.53
CA ARG A 229 -4.89 25.68 -11.03
C ARG A 229 -3.87 25.51 -12.15
N HIS A 230 -4.33 25.11 -13.34
CA HIS A 230 -3.57 25.18 -14.58
C HIS A 230 -4.35 25.99 -15.63
N ASN A 231 -4.34 27.31 -15.48
CA ASN A 231 -5.02 28.18 -16.41
C ASN A 231 -4.33 28.21 -17.79
N ARG A 232 -4.98 27.65 -18.82
CA ARG A 232 -4.47 27.64 -20.20
C ARG A 232 -4.23 29.04 -20.79
N TYR A 233 -4.89 30.07 -20.27
CA TYR A 233 -4.70 31.46 -20.69
C TYR A 233 -3.47 32.11 -20.08
N GLN A 234 -3.08 31.71 -18.87
CA GLN A 234 -1.91 32.21 -18.13
C GLN A 234 -0.67 31.34 -18.30
N CYS A 235 -0.83 30.13 -18.86
CA CYS A 235 0.29 29.26 -19.16
C CYS A 235 1.25 29.92 -20.16
N GLN A 236 2.52 30.10 -19.75
CA GLN A 236 3.58 30.75 -20.54
C GLN A 236 3.92 30.01 -21.85
N SER A 237 3.36 28.81 -22.06
CA SER A 237 3.45 28.05 -23.30
C SER A 237 2.79 28.74 -24.51
N LYS A 238 2.07 29.86 -24.31
CA LYS A 238 1.50 30.71 -25.37
C LYS A 238 2.54 31.44 -26.23
N ASN A 239 3.82 31.49 -25.85
CA ASN A 239 4.87 32.12 -26.66
C ASN A 239 5.27 31.28 -27.92
N GLY A 240 4.31 30.62 -28.57
CA GLY A 240 4.39 30.16 -29.95
C GLY A 240 5.22 28.90 -30.26
N VAL A 241 5.98 28.35 -29.32
CA VAL A 241 6.97 27.29 -29.65
C VAL A 241 6.69 25.92 -29.00
N ARG A 242 5.82 25.79 -28.00
CA ARG A 242 5.64 24.50 -27.29
C ARG A 242 4.18 24.13 -26.98
N LEU A 243 3.76 22.94 -27.41
CA LEU A 243 2.46 22.32 -27.13
C LEU A 243 2.37 21.87 -25.67
N CYS A 244 1.25 22.11 -24.98
CA CYS A 244 1.08 21.81 -23.55
C CYS A 244 -0.06 20.83 -23.27
N LEU A 245 0.30 19.60 -22.88
CA LEU A 245 -0.67 18.57 -22.51
C LEU A 245 -1.56 18.98 -21.35
N ALA A 246 -1.03 19.71 -20.36
CA ALA A 246 -1.84 20.22 -19.25
C ALA A 246 -2.86 21.29 -19.71
N CYS A 247 -2.53 22.11 -20.72
CA CYS A 247 -3.49 23.07 -21.31
C CYS A 247 -4.58 22.35 -22.11
N ASP A 248 -4.22 21.29 -22.82
CA ASP A 248 -5.19 20.50 -23.58
C ASP A 248 -6.07 19.68 -22.62
N MET A 249 -5.52 19.17 -21.52
CA MET A 249 -6.29 18.57 -20.43
C MET A 249 -7.28 19.57 -19.84
N ASP A 250 -6.86 20.78 -19.49
CA ASP A 250 -7.75 21.84 -19.01
C ASP A 250 -8.92 22.11 -19.99
N ALA A 251 -8.62 22.19 -21.29
CA ALA A 251 -9.63 22.36 -22.33
C ALA A 251 -10.59 21.17 -22.42
N MET A 252 -10.07 19.94 -22.29
CA MET A 252 -10.89 18.72 -22.30
C MET A 252 -11.76 18.61 -21.03
N PHE A 253 -11.23 18.90 -19.84
CA PHE A 253 -12.01 18.96 -18.61
C PHE A 253 -13.14 19.99 -18.73
N SER A 254 -12.84 21.18 -19.23
CA SER A 254 -13.85 22.21 -19.48
C SER A 254 -14.95 21.72 -20.45
N ALA A 255 -14.58 20.99 -21.51
CA ALA A 255 -15.53 20.49 -22.52
C ALA A 255 -16.36 19.30 -22.02
N VAL A 256 -15.76 18.39 -21.24
CA VAL A 256 -16.44 17.21 -20.69
C VAL A 256 -17.44 17.61 -19.60
N PHE A 257 -17.11 18.63 -18.80
CA PHE A 257 -17.95 19.14 -17.72
C PHE A 257 -18.80 20.37 -18.12
N SER A 258 -18.89 20.73 -19.41
CA SER A 258 -19.70 21.88 -19.86
C SER A 258 -21.21 21.64 -19.86
N GLY A 259 -21.66 20.40 -19.58
CA GLY A 259 -23.05 19.98 -19.67
C GLY A 259 -23.47 19.46 -21.06
N ASP A 260 -22.62 19.62 -22.07
CA ASP A 260 -22.86 19.10 -23.42
C ASP A 260 -22.65 17.57 -23.46
N ARG A 261 -23.61 16.87 -24.06
CA ARG A 261 -23.65 15.39 -24.14
C ARG A 261 -23.16 14.85 -25.48
N THR A 262 -22.98 15.70 -26.49
CA THR A 262 -22.51 15.25 -27.80
C THR A 262 -21.10 14.67 -27.66
N PRO A 263 -20.76 13.56 -28.32
CA PRO A 263 -19.42 12.98 -28.22
C PRO A 263 -18.32 14.00 -28.55
N TYR A 264 -17.33 14.12 -27.66
CA TYR A 264 -16.21 15.04 -27.82
C TYR A 264 -15.09 14.41 -28.64
N SER A 265 -14.45 15.18 -29.53
CA SER A 265 -13.30 14.72 -30.32
C SER A 265 -11.98 15.27 -29.76
N PRO A 266 -11.16 14.45 -29.08
CA PRO A 266 -9.89 14.90 -28.49
C PRO A 266 -8.75 15.05 -29.52
N ALA A 267 -9.04 15.54 -30.73
CA ALA A 267 -8.09 15.60 -31.85
C ALA A 267 -6.87 16.50 -31.55
N LYS A 268 -7.13 17.65 -30.90
CA LYS A 268 -6.05 18.58 -30.51
C LYS A 268 -5.11 17.94 -29.48
N PHE A 269 -5.67 17.25 -28.48
CA PHE A 269 -4.90 16.54 -27.47
C PHE A 269 -4.08 15.41 -28.10
N LEU A 270 -4.69 14.61 -28.99
CA LEU A 270 -4.00 13.54 -29.70
C LEU A 270 -2.78 14.06 -30.47
N TYR A 271 -2.93 15.16 -31.21
CA TYR A 271 -1.83 15.81 -31.90
C TYR A 271 -0.73 16.28 -30.94
N SER A 272 -1.10 16.93 -29.83
CA SER A 272 -0.13 17.35 -28.82
C SER A 272 0.60 16.15 -28.20
N TRP A 273 -0.10 15.06 -27.89
CA TRP A 273 0.48 13.85 -27.31
C TRP A 273 1.46 13.18 -28.26
N TRP A 274 1.13 13.06 -29.55
CA TRP A 274 2.06 12.55 -30.57
C TRP A 274 3.36 13.33 -30.67
N GLN A 275 3.33 14.65 -30.44
CA GLN A 275 4.54 15.47 -30.43
C GLN A 275 5.41 15.25 -29.18
N HIS A 276 4.82 14.85 -28.05
CA HIS A 276 5.55 14.50 -26.83
C HIS A 276 6.05 13.06 -26.84
N ALA A 277 5.25 12.13 -27.37
CA ALA A 277 5.55 10.70 -27.44
C ALA A 277 5.70 10.25 -28.89
N ALA A 278 6.73 10.76 -29.57
CA ALA A 278 6.95 10.50 -31.00
C ALA A 278 7.14 9.01 -31.34
N ASN A 279 7.63 8.21 -30.38
CA ASN A 279 7.74 6.74 -30.50
C ASN A 279 6.38 6.03 -30.51
N LEU A 280 5.36 6.63 -29.91
CA LEU A 280 3.98 6.12 -29.84
C LEU A 280 3.05 6.84 -30.83
N ALA A 281 3.58 7.80 -31.58
CA ALA A 281 2.87 8.59 -32.56
C ALA A 281 2.61 7.82 -33.84
N SER A 282 1.68 6.88 -33.77
CA SER A 282 1.21 6.10 -34.90
C SER A 282 -0.31 6.07 -34.96
N TYR A 283 -0.85 5.71 -36.13
CA TYR A 283 -2.26 5.37 -36.30
C TYR A 283 -2.55 3.92 -35.85
N GLU A 284 -1.55 3.21 -35.32
CA GLU A 284 -1.67 1.82 -34.88
C GLU A 284 -2.29 1.73 -33.48
N GLN A 285 -2.72 0.54 -33.10
CA GLN A 285 -3.22 0.27 -31.76
C GLN A 285 -2.06 0.28 -30.77
N GLN A 286 -2.26 0.91 -29.60
CA GLN A 286 -1.26 1.04 -28.55
C GLN A 286 -1.77 0.49 -27.23
N ASP A 287 -0.86 0.28 -26.29
CA ASP A 287 -1.21 -0.17 -24.94
C ASP A 287 -1.76 0.99 -24.07
N ALA A 288 -2.87 0.74 -23.37
CA ALA A 288 -3.51 1.75 -22.53
C ALA A 288 -2.65 2.11 -21.29
N HIS A 289 -1.90 1.16 -20.72
CA HIS A 289 -1.01 1.42 -19.60
C HIS A 289 0.18 2.28 -20.03
N GLU A 290 0.78 1.99 -21.19
CA GLU A 290 1.86 2.80 -21.74
C GLU A 290 1.42 4.23 -22.04
N PHE A 291 0.23 4.40 -22.64
CA PHE A 291 -0.38 5.73 -22.82
C PHE A 291 -0.58 6.47 -21.48
N PHE A 292 -1.08 5.79 -20.45
CA PHE A 292 -1.27 6.37 -19.11
C PHE A 292 0.05 6.89 -18.53
N ILE A 293 1.11 6.07 -18.53
CA ILE A 293 2.42 6.48 -18.01
C ILE A 293 3.00 7.65 -18.82
N SER A 294 3.02 7.52 -20.16
CA SER A 294 3.50 8.57 -21.07
C SER A 294 2.79 9.91 -20.85
N MET A 295 1.48 9.87 -20.59
CA MET A 295 0.69 11.06 -20.33
C MET A 295 1.04 11.72 -18.99
N LEU A 296 1.24 10.93 -17.92
CA LEU A 296 1.65 11.48 -16.62
C LEU A 296 3.06 12.10 -16.71
N ASP A 297 3.98 11.46 -17.43
CA ASP A 297 5.32 11.98 -17.68
C ASP A 297 5.26 13.29 -18.48
N GLY A 298 4.40 13.38 -19.49
CA GLY A 298 4.17 14.59 -20.27
C GLY A 298 3.59 15.76 -19.47
N ILE A 299 2.83 15.48 -18.40
CA ILE A 299 2.39 16.51 -17.42
C ILE A 299 3.55 16.92 -16.52
N HIS A 300 4.41 15.97 -16.13
CA HIS A 300 5.54 16.20 -15.24
C HIS A 300 6.69 17.00 -15.87
N GLU A 301 7.11 16.67 -17.10
CA GLU A 301 8.30 17.25 -17.76
C GLU A 301 8.22 18.78 -17.93
N LYS A 302 7.01 19.34 -17.89
CA LYS A 302 6.77 20.78 -18.00
C LYS A 302 6.93 21.54 -16.70
N VAL A 303 6.85 20.87 -15.54
CA VAL A 303 7.05 21.52 -14.25
C VAL A 303 8.54 21.63 -13.89
N GLU A 304 9.37 20.71 -14.38
CA GLU A 304 10.83 20.74 -14.23
C GLU A 304 11.50 21.95 -14.91
N LYS A 305 10.87 22.51 -15.96
CA LYS A 305 11.41 23.64 -16.74
C LYS A 305 11.04 25.03 -16.18
N ASP A 306 10.28 25.09 -15.10
CA ASP A 306 9.92 26.32 -14.40
C ASP A 306 10.92 26.53 -13.22
N HIS A 307 12.09 27.09 -13.52
CA HIS A 307 13.31 27.21 -12.68
C HIS A 307 13.17 28.06 -11.38
N ARG A 308 12.03 28.05 -10.69
CA ARG A 308 11.80 28.85 -9.47
C ARG A 308 11.61 28.05 -8.17
N LYS A 309 11.76 26.72 -8.18
CA LYS A 309 11.72 25.90 -6.95
C LYS A 309 12.91 24.94 -6.88
N PRO A 310 13.70 24.92 -5.78
CA PRO A 310 14.73 23.91 -5.60
C PRO A 310 14.09 22.54 -5.37
N HIS A 311 14.64 21.55 -6.07
CA HIS A 311 14.22 20.16 -6.13
C HIS A 311 14.50 19.46 -4.79
N ASN A 312 13.46 19.03 -4.07
CA ASN A 312 13.60 17.93 -3.11
C ASN A 312 13.46 16.65 -3.94
N GLN A 313 14.59 16.07 -4.36
CA GLN A 313 14.60 14.74 -4.98
C GLN A 313 13.86 13.77 -4.05
N GLY A 314 12.69 13.29 -4.49
CA GLY A 314 11.91 12.27 -3.78
C GLY A 314 10.63 12.75 -3.06
N SER A 315 10.30 14.05 -3.06
CA SER A 315 9.00 14.51 -2.52
C SER A 315 7.96 14.56 -3.66
N GLY A 316 6.96 13.68 -3.64
CA GLY A 316 5.85 13.59 -4.61
C GLY A 316 4.92 14.82 -4.73
N ASP A 317 5.45 16.03 -4.56
CA ASP A 317 4.75 17.32 -4.63
C ASP A 317 5.15 18.17 -5.84
N CYS A 318 5.94 17.63 -6.78
CA CYS A 318 6.44 18.43 -7.90
C CYS A 318 5.35 18.81 -8.91
N CYS A 319 4.37 17.94 -9.20
CA CYS A 319 3.28 18.22 -10.13
C CYS A 319 1.97 17.55 -9.69
N ILE A 320 0.85 17.90 -10.33
CA ILE A 320 -0.44 17.30 -10.00
C ILE A 320 -0.45 15.77 -10.20
N ALA A 321 0.22 15.26 -11.24
CA ALA A 321 0.32 13.83 -11.50
C ALA A 321 0.97 13.10 -10.31
N HIS A 322 2.13 13.59 -9.84
CA HIS A 322 2.79 13.00 -8.67
C HIS A 322 2.00 13.19 -7.38
N ARG A 323 1.31 14.31 -7.18
CA ARG A 323 0.49 14.51 -5.97
C ARG A 323 -0.69 13.54 -5.89
N VAL A 324 -1.21 13.10 -7.04
CA VAL A 324 -2.37 12.21 -7.11
C VAL A 324 -1.96 10.75 -7.13
N PHE A 325 -1.01 10.38 -8.00
CA PHE A 325 -0.66 8.97 -8.27
C PHE A 325 0.66 8.53 -7.65
N SER A 326 1.52 9.44 -7.15
CA SER A 326 2.82 9.03 -6.61
C SER A 326 2.69 8.36 -5.25
N GLY A 327 3.06 7.09 -5.21
CA GLY A 327 3.38 6.35 -4.00
C GLY A 327 4.88 6.15 -3.84
N ILE A 328 5.29 5.61 -2.70
CA ILE A 328 6.67 5.17 -2.45
C ILE A 328 6.63 3.71 -2.07
N LEU A 329 7.33 2.88 -2.84
CA LEU A 329 7.63 1.50 -2.53
C LEU A 329 8.89 1.44 -1.67
N ARG A 330 8.94 0.45 -0.79
CA ARG A 330 10.12 0.09 0.00
C ARG A 330 10.53 -1.32 -0.39
N SER A 331 11.76 -1.46 -0.89
CA SER A 331 12.38 -2.73 -1.23
C SER A 331 13.40 -3.09 -0.15
N ASP A 332 13.14 -4.16 0.59
CA ASP A 332 14.06 -4.72 1.57
C ASP A 332 14.78 -5.93 0.97
N VAL A 333 16.11 -5.89 0.86
CA VAL A 333 16.95 -7.03 0.48
C VAL A 333 17.71 -7.51 1.70
N MET A 334 17.29 -8.67 2.23
CA MET A 334 17.83 -9.29 3.43
C MET A 334 18.81 -10.39 3.07
N CYS A 335 20.06 -10.27 3.49
CA CYS A 335 21.04 -11.34 3.39
C CYS A 335 20.62 -12.54 4.26
N MET A 336 20.53 -13.74 3.68
CA MET A 336 20.10 -14.94 4.39
C MET A 336 21.18 -15.49 5.34
N ALA A 337 22.44 -15.05 5.19
CA ALA A 337 23.57 -15.52 6.00
C ALA A 337 23.73 -14.72 7.31
N CYS A 338 23.62 -13.39 7.27
CA CYS A 338 23.84 -12.51 8.44
C CYS A 338 22.61 -11.69 8.85
N GLY A 339 21.53 -11.71 8.07
CA GLY A 339 20.33 -10.92 8.36
C GLY A 339 20.43 -9.43 8.04
N PHE A 340 21.58 -8.94 7.57
CA PHE A 340 21.73 -7.55 7.12
C PHE A 340 20.68 -7.23 6.04
N THR A 341 19.94 -6.14 6.24
CA THR A 341 18.87 -5.71 5.32
C THR A 341 19.24 -4.39 4.68
N SER A 342 19.40 -4.40 3.36
CA SER A 342 19.52 -3.19 2.56
C SER A 342 18.12 -2.70 2.19
N THR A 343 17.79 -1.45 2.51
CA THR A 343 16.49 -0.85 2.20
C THR A 343 16.64 0.20 1.10
N THR A 344 15.84 0.12 0.05
CA THR A 344 15.73 1.16 -0.99
C THR A 344 14.30 1.66 -1.09
N TYR A 345 14.14 2.93 -1.46
CA TYR A 345 12.84 3.58 -1.63
C TYR A 345 12.66 3.98 -3.09
N ASP A 346 11.63 3.40 -3.72
CA ASP A 346 11.39 3.54 -5.15
C ASP A 346 10.05 4.28 -5.36
N PRO A 347 10.04 5.48 -5.96
CA PRO A 347 8.80 6.14 -6.36
C PRO A 347 8.02 5.29 -7.35
N CYS A 348 6.69 5.27 -7.24
CA CYS A 348 5.80 4.57 -8.16
C CYS A 348 4.58 5.44 -8.49
N VAL A 349 4.03 5.30 -9.70
CA VAL A 349 2.77 5.93 -10.12
C VAL A 349 1.65 4.91 -10.37
N ASP A 350 2.02 3.63 -10.46
CA ASP A 350 1.14 2.49 -10.62
C ASP A 350 1.72 1.25 -9.91
N PHE A 351 0.86 0.25 -9.72
CA PHE A 351 1.22 -1.07 -9.22
C PHE A 351 0.94 -2.10 -10.31
N SER A 352 1.99 -2.53 -11.00
CA SER A 352 1.92 -3.55 -12.05
C SER A 352 2.02 -4.97 -11.44
N LEU A 353 0.90 -5.69 -11.41
CA LEU A 353 0.72 -6.96 -10.70
C LEU A 353 0.72 -8.18 -11.64
N ASP A 354 1.38 -9.25 -11.20
CA ASP A 354 1.39 -10.54 -11.90
C ASP A 354 0.17 -11.39 -11.52
N LEU A 355 -0.44 -12.03 -12.51
CA LEU A 355 -1.46 -13.05 -12.26
C LEU A 355 -0.81 -14.34 -11.71
N GLU A 356 -1.47 -14.99 -10.75
CA GLU A 356 -1.00 -16.29 -10.23
C GLU A 356 -0.93 -17.31 -11.36
N PRO A 357 0.16 -18.08 -11.57
CA PRO A 357 0.18 -19.14 -12.58
C PRO A 357 -0.78 -20.27 -12.17
N ASN A 358 -1.51 -20.85 -13.13
CA ASN A 358 -2.33 -22.04 -12.86
C ASN A 358 -1.41 -23.19 -12.37
N GLN A 359 -1.62 -23.67 -11.14
CA GLN A 359 -1.20 -25.01 -10.77
C GLN A 359 -2.17 -26.00 -11.42
N GLY A 360 -1.89 -26.37 -12.68
CA GLY A 360 -2.72 -27.31 -13.42
C GLY A 360 -2.12 -27.69 -14.78
N SER A 361 -1.51 -28.88 -14.83
CA SER A 361 -1.03 -29.63 -16.00
C SER A 361 0.41 -29.38 -16.49
N SER A 362 1.39 -29.80 -15.68
CA SER A 362 2.64 -30.38 -16.19
C SER A 362 3.30 -31.26 -15.11
N ILE A 363 2.66 -32.37 -14.77
CA ILE A 363 3.38 -33.53 -14.22
C ILE A 363 3.51 -34.50 -15.38
N LYS A 364 4.66 -34.46 -16.05
CA LYS A 364 5.14 -35.58 -16.87
C LYS A 364 5.63 -36.66 -15.90
N THR A 365 4.74 -37.51 -15.41
CA THR A 365 5.14 -38.80 -14.84
C THR A 365 5.44 -39.74 -15.99
N GLY A 366 6.69 -40.19 -16.05
CA GLY A 366 7.14 -41.22 -16.98
C GLY A 366 6.31 -42.49 -16.82
N SER A 367 6.01 -43.10 -17.95
CA SER A 367 5.38 -44.41 -18.01
C SER A 367 6.35 -45.47 -17.50
N THR A 368 5.99 -46.14 -16.41
CA THR A 368 6.27 -47.57 -16.29
C THR A 368 4.96 -48.24 -15.94
N LYS A 369 4.47 -49.01 -16.91
CA LYS A 369 3.28 -49.85 -16.83
C LYS A 369 3.46 -50.85 -15.69
N LEU A 370 2.43 -51.04 -14.86
CA LEU A 370 2.08 -52.32 -14.26
C LEU A 370 0.59 -52.31 -13.93
N SER A 371 -0.10 -53.24 -14.56
CA SER A 371 -1.52 -53.54 -14.44
C SER A 371 -1.87 -54.11 -13.07
N HIS A 372 -2.98 -53.68 -12.47
CA HIS A 372 -3.96 -54.61 -11.90
C HIS A 372 -5.31 -53.91 -11.71
N SER A 373 -6.35 -54.59 -12.19
CA SER A 373 -7.76 -54.22 -12.12
C SER A 373 -8.42 -54.92 -10.93
N CYS A 374 -9.32 -54.24 -10.21
CA CYS A 374 -10.63 -54.79 -9.81
C CYS A 374 -11.53 -53.74 -9.13
N ASN A 375 -12.82 -53.92 -9.36
CA ASN A 375 -13.95 -53.03 -9.08
C ASN A 375 -14.38 -52.98 -7.60
N GLY A 376 -15.01 -51.87 -7.18
CA GLY A 376 -15.79 -51.77 -5.95
C GLY A 376 -16.51 -50.42 -5.86
N GLU A 377 -17.82 -50.47 -5.63
CA GLU A 377 -18.79 -49.39 -5.83
C GLU A 377 -18.87 -48.32 -4.72
N ALA A 378 -19.28 -47.11 -5.15
CA ALA A 378 -20.11 -46.10 -4.49
C ALA A 378 -19.95 -45.78 -2.98
N GLY A 379 -19.45 -44.57 -2.71
CA GLY A 379 -19.65 -43.83 -1.45
C GLY A 379 -19.34 -42.34 -1.63
N LYS A 380 -20.31 -41.58 -2.14
CA LYS A 380 -20.24 -40.12 -2.38
C LYS A 380 -20.05 -39.34 -1.07
N MET A 381 -19.03 -38.48 -1.02
CA MET A 381 -19.16 -37.14 -0.43
C MET A 381 -18.30 -36.16 -1.23
N LYS A 382 -18.99 -35.30 -1.99
CA LYS A 382 -18.39 -34.29 -2.87
C LYS A 382 -17.82 -33.15 -2.01
N SER A 383 -16.50 -33.04 -1.89
CA SER A 383 -15.87 -31.73 -1.70
C SER A 383 -15.62 -31.13 -3.08
N SER A 384 -16.35 -30.06 -3.38
CA SER A 384 -16.18 -29.22 -4.57
C SER A 384 -14.70 -28.99 -4.87
N GLN A 385 -14.30 -29.28 -6.12
CA GLN A 385 -13.04 -28.82 -6.68
C GLN A 385 -13.05 -27.29 -6.73
N ASN A 386 -12.53 -26.62 -5.69
CA ASN A 386 -12.18 -25.20 -5.79
C ASN A 386 -10.90 -25.06 -6.62
N CYS A 387 -11.07 -24.92 -7.93
CA CYS A 387 -10.07 -24.28 -8.78
C CYS A 387 -9.93 -22.84 -8.28
N GLY A 388 -8.79 -22.49 -7.66
CA GLY A 388 -8.58 -21.21 -6.99
C GLY A 388 -8.86 -20.02 -7.92
N ILE A 389 -9.90 -19.24 -7.61
CA ILE A 389 -10.22 -18.01 -8.33
C ILE A 389 -9.11 -16.99 -8.01
N SER A 390 -8.43 -16.46 -9.03
CA SER A 390 -7.45 -15.39 -8.82
C SER A 390 -8.14 -14.13 -8.33
N THR A 391 -7.61 -13.51 -7.26
CA THR A 391 -8.13 -12.28 -6.67
C THR A 391 -7.09 -11.18 -6.72
N LEU A 392 -7.53 -9.92 -6.79
CA LEU A 392 -6.63 -8.76 -6.71
C LEU A 392 -5.83 -8.76 -5.39
N MET A 393 -6.43 -9.24 -4.30
CA MET A 393 -5.78 -9.36 -2.98
C MET A 393 -4.66 -10.38 -3.06
N GLY A 394 -4.90 -11.54 -3.67
CA GLY A 394 -3.86 -12.56 -3.90
C GLY A 394 -2.72 -12.03 -4.77
N CYS A 395 -3.00 -11.20 -5.77
CA CYS A 395 -1.97 -10.51 -6.55
C CYS A 395 -1.15 -9.53 -5.70
N LEU A 396 -1.77 -8.77 -4.80
CA LEU A 396 -1.08 -7.85 -3.88
C LEU A 396 -0.28 -8.58 -2.78
N ASP A 397 -0.85 -9.67 -2.25
CA ASP A 397 -0.17 -10.57 -1.32
C ASP A 397 1.10 -11.12 -1.97
N ARG A 398 1.02 -11.55 -3.24
CA ARG A 398 2.18 -12.01 -4.00
C ARG A 398 3.18 -10.89 -4.28
N PHE A 399 2.71 -9.70 -4.65
CA PHE A 399 3.57 -8.54 -4.91
C PHE A 399 4.39 -8.14 -3.68
N THR A 400 3.77 -8.23 -2.50
CA THR A 400 4.43 -7.92 -1.22
C THR A 400 5.06 -9.14 -0.54
N ARG A 401 5.00 -10.33 -1.16
CA ARG A 401 5.54 -11.55 -0.58
C ARG A 401 7.06 -11.53 -0.62
N PRO A 402 7.75 -11.97 0.45
CA PRO A 402 9.19 -12.17 0.37
C PRO A 402 9.53 -13.27 -0.64
N GLU A 403 10.47 -12.97 -1.53
CA GLU A 403 10.99 -13.87 -2.54
C GLU A 403 12.49 -14.08 -2.36
N ARG A 404 12.98 -15.30 -2.64
CA ARG A 404 14.41 -15.57 -2.67
C ARG A 404 14.95 -15.19 -4.04
N LEU A 405 16.01 -14.40 -4.08
CA LEU A 405 16.73 -14.12 -5.31
C LEU A 405 17.35 -15.43 -5.84
N GLY A 406 17.34 -15.60 -7.17
CA GLY A 406 17.86 -16.81 -7.83
C GLY A 406 19.34 -17.07 -7.50
N SER A 407 19.79 -18.32 -7.68
CA SER A 407 21.18 -18.72 -7.41
C SER A 407 22.21 -17.97 -8.27
N ASP A 408 21.75 -17.46 -9.42
CA ASP A 408 22.45 -16.60 -10.38
C ASP A 408 22.41 -15.11 -10.02
N GLN A 409 21.53 -14.70 -9.10
CA GLN A 409 21.32 -13.30 -8.67
C GLN A 409 21.73 -13.08 -7.21
N LYS A 410 22.88 -13.63 -6.82
CA LYS A 410 23.42 -13.43 -5.46
C LYS A 410 23.75 -11.96 -5.24
N PHE A 411 23.22 -11.40 -4.15
CA PHE A 411 23.41 -10.01 -3.80
C PHE A 411 24.70 -9.85 -2.97
N PHE A 412 25.49 -8.81 -3.27
CA PHE A 412 26.70 -8.53 -2.51
C PHE A 412 26.35 -8.00 -1.11
N CYS A 413 26.59 -8.80 -0.09
CA CYS A 413 26.32 -8.39 1.28
C CYS A 413 27.46 -7.50 1.79
N GLN A 414 27.17 -6.24 2.13
CA GLN A 414 28.16 -5.32 2.71
C GLN A 414 28.70 -5.80 4.06
N GLN A 415 27.91 -6.58 4.80
CA GLN A 415 28.35 -7.11 6.09
C GLN A 415 29.24 -8.35 5.95
N CYS A 416 28.95 -9.23 4.99
CA CYS A 416 29.75 -10.43 4.74
C CYS A 416 30.91 -10.18 3.77
N GLN A 417 30.89 -9.05 3.04
CA GLN A 417 31.81 -8.70 1.96
C GLN A 417 31.89 -9.76 0.84
N ILE A 418 30.83 -10.57 0.67
CA ILE A 418 30.70 -11.60 -0.36
C ILE A 418 29.26 -11.69 -0.87
N SER A 419 29.09 -12.20 -2.09
CA SER A 419 27.77 -12.42 -2.68
C SER A 419 27.04 -13.58 -2.01
N GLN A 420 25.89 -13.28 -1.44
CA GLN A 420 25.10 -14.21 -0.63
C GLN A 420 23.70 -14.40 -1.21
N GLU A 421 23.10 -15.54 -0.86
CA GLU A 421 21.66 -15.73 -1.04
C GLU A 421 20.91 -14.67 -0.22
N SER A 422 19.93 -14.04 -0.85
CA SER A 422 19.20 -12.93 -0.25
C SER A 422 17.71 -13.07 -0.53
N LEU A 423 16.91 -12.56 0.40
CA LEU A 423 15.47 -12.51 0.34
C LEU A 423 15.06 -11.06 0.08
N LYS A 424 14.38 -10.83 -1.03
CA LYS A 424 13.84 -9.53 -1.41
C LYS A 424 12.36 -9.46 -1.02
N GLN A 425 11.92 -8.36 -0.44
CA GLN A 425 10.51 -8.10 -0.21
C GLN A 425 10.17 -6.66 -0.56
N MET A 426 9.08 -6.48 -1.32
CA MET A 426 8.49 -5.17 -1.59
C MET A 426 7.38 -4.87 -0.57
N SER A 427 7.26 -3.61 -0.18
CA SER A 427 6.16 -3.11 0.66
C SER A 427 5.82 -1.67 0.27
N ILE A 428 4.65 -1.17 0.70
CA ILE A 428 4.21 0.19 0.38
C ILE A 428 4.54 1.11 1.55
N ARG A 429 5.47 2.07 1.36
CA ARG A 429 5.84 3.05 2.38
C ARG A 429 4.90 4.24 2.42
N LYS A 430 4.48 4.72 1.24
CA LYS A 430 3.55 5.85 1.07
C LYS A 430 2.50 5.47 0.03
N LEU A 431 1.23 5.56 0.40
CA LEU A 431 0.10 5.37 -0.51
C LEU A 431 -0.17 6.64 -1.33
N PRO A 432 -0.52 6.51 -2.63
CA PRO A 432 -1.03 7.64 -3.41
C PRO A 432 -2.47 7.97 -3.01
N LEU A 433 -2.95 9.15 -3.41
CA LEU A 433 -4.37 9.52 -3.26
C LEU A 433 -5.26 8.64 -4.16
N VAL A 434 -4.71 8.25 -5.31
CA VAL A 434 -5.35 7.39 -6.30
C VAL A 434 -4.36 6.30 -6.70
N SER A 435 -4.71 5.05 -6.43
CA SER A 435 -3.92 3.88 -6.81
C SER A 435 -4.37 3.36 -8.17
N CYS A 436 -3.44 3.24 -9.12
CA CYS A 436 -3.65 2.57 -10.39
C CYS A 436 -3.07 1.15 -10.30
N PHE A 437 -3.89 0.12 -10.40
CA PHE A 437 -3.44 -1.27 -10.51
C PHE A 437 -3.49 -1.71 -11.96
N HIS A 438 -2.34 -2.09 -12.49
CA HIS A 438 -2.20 -2.65 -13.83
C HIS A 438 -1.99 -4.17 -13.72
N ILE A 439 -2.78 -4.96 -14.44
CA ILE A 439 -2.69 -6.42 -14.42
C ILE A 439 -1.91 -6.89 -15.64
N LYS A 440 -0.74 -7.51 -15.42
CA LYS A 440 0.10 -8.03 -16.50
C LYS A 440 -0.54 -9.26 -17.14
N ARG A 441 -1.35 -9.05 -18.18
CA ARG A 441 -2.11 -10.08 -18.90
C ARG A 441 -1.36 -10.67 -20.09
N PHE A 442 -0.05 -10.79 -20.03
CA PHE A 442 0.77 -11.38 -21.09
C PHE A 442 1.77 -12.37 -20.53
N GLU A 443 1.86 -13.53 -21.19
CA GLU A 443 2.87 -14.54 -20.91
C GLU A 443 3.75 -14.69 -22.15
N HIS A 444 5.07 -14.52 -21.98
CA HIS A 444 6.03 -14.78 -23.04
C HIS A 444 6.55 -16.21 -22.93
N SER A 445 6.35 -17.03 -23.95
CA SER A 445 6.92 -18.37 -24.01
C SER A 445 8.19 -18.35 -24.85
N SER A 446 9.35 -18.35 -24.19
CA SER A 446 10.65 -18.42 -24.86
C SER A 446 10.79 -19.67 -25.74
N ALA A 447 10.14 -20.77 -25.34
CA ALA A 447 10.14 -22.05 -26.08
C ALA A 447 9.38 -21.96 -27.42
N ARG A 448 8.37 -21.09 -27.51
CA ARG A 448 7.52 -20.97 -28.72
C ARG A 448 7.69 -19.63 -29.44
N LYS A 449 8.57 -18.74 -28.95
CA LYS A 449 8.75 -17.35 -29.42
C LYS A 449 7.41 -16.62 -29.65
N MET A 450 6.43 -16.89 -28.81
CA MET A 450 5.09 -16.29 -28.91
C MET A 450 4.69 -15.73 -27.56
N SER A 451 4.11 -14.53 -27.60
CA SER A 451 3.43 -13.92 -26.47
C SER A 451 1.95 -14.27 -26.55
N ARG A 452 1.34 -14.60 -25.41
CA ARG A 452 -0.08 -14.97 -25.34
C ARG A 452 -0.79 -14.12 -24.30
N LYS A 453 -2.00 -13.66 -24.64
CA LYS A 453 -2.88 -12.97 -23.69
C LYS A 453 -3.37 -13.93 -22.61
N VAL A 454 -3.41 -13.43 -21.38
CA VAL A 454 -3.94 -14.14 -20.22
C VAL A 454 -5.34 -13.60 -19.92
N ASP A 455 -6.34 -14.21 -20.56
CA ASP A 455 -7.77 -13.88 -20.40
C ASP A 455 -8.40 -14.54 -19.15
N ARG A 456 -7.61 -14.78 -18.11
CA ARG A 456 -8.11 -15.40 -16.87
C ARG A 456 -8.91 -14.38 -16.08
N TYR A 457 -10.02 -14.84 -15.52
CA TYR A 457 -10.86 -14.02 -14.65
C TYR A 457 -10.07 -13.62 -13.39
N LEU A 458 -10.17 -12.35 -13.01
CA LEU A 458 -9.58 -11.79 -11.80
C LEU A 458 -10.71 -11.15 -11.01
N HIS A 459 -10.97 -11.65 -9.81
CA HIS A 459 -11.94 -11.04 -8.91
C HIS A 459 -11.32 -9.81 -8.23
N PHE A 460 -11.97 -8.65 -8.32
CA PHE A 460 -11.56 -7.42 -7.65
C PHE A 460 -12.73 -6.83 -6.83
N PRO A 461 -12.49 -6.36 -5.60
CA PRO A 461 -13.53 -5.80 -4.75
C PRO A 461 -13.77 -4.32 -5.09
N PHE A 462 -14.95 -3.80 -4.75
CA PHE A 462 -15.22 -2.36 -4.93
C PHE A 462 -14.64 -1.50 -3.81
N SER A 463 -14.35 -2.09 -2.65
CA SER A 463 -13.65 -1.47 -1.53
C SER A 463 -12.40 -2.29 -1.24
N LEU A 464 -11.27 -1.62 -1.11
CA LEU A 464 -9.95 -2.25 -0.94
C LEU A 464 -9.27 -1.65 0.29
N ASP A 465 -8.87 -2.51 1.23
CA ASP A 465 -8.00 -2.11 2.33
C ASP A 465 -6.54 -2.38 1.96
N MET A 466 -5.73 -1.31 1.95
CA MET A 466 -4.30 -1.37 1.64
C MET A 466 -3.43 -1.52 2.89
N ALA A 467 -3.99 -1.44 4.10
CA ALA A 467 -3.24 -1.52 5.34
C ALA A 467 -2.35 -2.77 5.46
N PRO A 468 -2.76 -3.98 5.02
CA PRO A 468 -1.90 -5.17 5.10
C PRO A 468 -0.61 -5.08 4.28
N TYR A 469 -0.60 -4.25 3.23
CA TYR A 469 0.50 -4.11 2.26
C TYR A 469 1.48 -3.00 2.63
N LEU A 470 1.18 -2.23 3.67
CA LEU A 470 2.02 -1.15 4.15
C LEU A 470 3.31 -1.69 4.80
N SER A 471 4.41 -0.97 4.61
CA SER A 471 5.68 -1.28 5.27
C SER A 471 5.52 -1.36 6.78
N SER A 472 4.76 -0.44 7.40
CA SER A 472 4.48 -0.45 8.84
C SER A 472 3.82 -1.76 9.30
N SER A 473 2.79 -2.21 8.59
CA SER A 473 2.08 -3.47 8.87
C SER A 473 2.95 -4.70 8.66
N ILE A 474 3.69 -4.75 7.55
CA ILE A 474 4.59 -5.88 7.22
C ILE A 474 5.70 -5.98 8.27
N LEU A 475 6.32 -4.86 8.63
CA LEU A 475 7.38 -4.82 9.64
C LEU A 475 6.83 -5.17 11.03
N ARG A 476 5.64 -4.66 11.40
CA ARG A 476 4.98 -5.03 12.66
C ARG A 476 4.65 -6.52 12.73
N SER A 477 4.19 -7.11 11.63
CA SER A 477 3.93 -8.54 11.55
C SER A 477 5.20 -9.37 11.70
N ARG A 478 6.29 -8.93 11.06
CA ARG A 478 7.59 -9.60 11.07
C ARG A 478 8.31 -9.47 12.41
N PHE A 479 8.24 -8.30 13.03
CA PHE A 479 9.09 -7.95 14.16
C PHE A 479 8.36 -7.56 15.45
N GLY A 480 7.03 -7.62 15.48
CA GLY A 480 6.22 -7.19 16.63
C GLY A 480 6.07 -5.68 16.73
N ASN A 481 5.58 -5.19 17.87
CA ASN A 481 5.38 -3.75 18.13
C ASN A 481 6.69 -2.98 18.41
N ARG A 482 7.83 -3.43 17.89
CA ARG A 482 9.14 -2.86 18.21
C ARG A 482 9.33 -1.51 17.55
N ILE A 483 9.90 -0.59 18.30
CA ILE A 483 10.27 0.74 17.80
C ILE A 483 11.56 0.59 17.01
N PHE A 484 11.45 0.62 15.70
CA PHE A 484 12.62 0.70 14.84
C PHE A 484 13.09 2.16 14.78
N PRO A 485 14.40 2.43 14.95
CA PRO A 485 14.97 3.69 14.52
C PRO A 485 14.97 3.70 12.99
N PHE A 486 13.81 3.92 12.37
CA PHE A 486 13.74 4.21 10.94
C PHE A 486 14.07 5.68 10.72
N ASP A 487 14.80 5.93 9.64
CA ASP A 487 15.31 7.22 9.20
C ASP A 487 14.30 8.36 9.34
N GLY A 488 14.69 9.38 10.12
CA GLY A 488 14.09 10.70 10.13
C GLY A 488 12.76 10.78 10.87
N ASP A 489 12.80 11.43 12.05
CA ASP A 489 11.68 12.18 12.61
C ASP A 489 11.23 13.28 11.63
N GLU A 490 10.65 12.93 10.48
CA GLU A 490 9.61 13.77 9.93
C GLU A 490 8.34 13.33 10.64
N PRO A 491 7.67 14.22 11.41
CA PRO A 491 6.44 13.86 12.06
C PRO A 491 5.50 13.32 10.99
N ASP A 492 4.90 12.18 11.29
CA ASP A 492 3.80 11.49 10.61
C ASP A 492 2.62 12.45 10.35
N THR A 493 2.83 13.47 9.53
CA THR A 493 1.88 14.51 9.15
C THR A 493 0.98 14.04 7.99
N LEU A 494 1.12 12.77 7.60
CA LEU A 494 0.34 12.08 6.57
C LEU A 494 -0.20 10.72 7.04
N ASP A 495 -0.02 10.35 8.31
CA ASP A 495 -0.54 9.10 8.90
C ASP A 495 -2.06 9.17 9.18
N ASP A 496 -2.71 10.24 8.71
CA ASP A 496 -4.16 10.44 8.72
C ASP A 496 -4.80 10.14 7.34
N LEU A 497 -4.02 9.63 6.37
CA LEU A 497 -4.57 9.15 5.10
C LEU A 497 -5.14 7.74 5.27
N SER A 498 -6.46 7.62 5.07
CA SER A 498 -7.19 6.36 5.05
C SER A 498 -6.50 5.32 4.15
N SER A 499 -6.22 4.15 4.72
CA SER A 499 -5.77 2.97 3.97
C SER A 499 -6.91 2.29 3.20
N GLU A 500 -8.16 2.72 3.42
CA GLU A 500 -9.31 2.27 2.64
C GLU A 500 -9.44 3.04 1.34
N PHE A 501 -9.66 2.31 0.26
CA PHE A 501 -9.85 2.81 -1.09
C PHE A 501 -11.15 2.30 -1.71
N GLU A 502 -11.73 3.09 -2.61
CA GLU A 502 -12.89 2.72 -3.39
C GLU A 502 -12.58 2.70 -4.89
N LEU A 503 -13.05 1.66 -5.55
CA LEU A 503 -12.97 1.50 -7.00
C LEU A 503 -13.93 2.48 -7.67
N PHE A 504 -13.41 3.30 -8.59
CA PHE A 504 -14.24 4.23 -9.36
C PHE A 504 -14.09 4.06 -10.88
N ALA A 505 -13.02 3.42 -11.37
CA ALA A 505 -12.87 3.12 -12.80
C ALA A 505 -12.19 1.77 -13.05
N VAL A 506 -12.67 1.05 -14.05
CA VAL A 506 -12.09 -0.21 -14.54
C VAL A 506 -11.94 -0.14 -16.05
N VAL A 507 -10.71 -0.17 -16.55
CA VAL A 507 -10.41 -0.30 -17.98
C VAL A 507 -10.28 -1.77 -18.31
N THR A 508 -10.92 -2.19 -19.41
CA THR A 508 -10.94 -3.58 -19.87
C THR A 508 -10.48 -3.66 -21.32
N HIS A 509 -9.89 -4.79 -21.69
CA HIS A 509 -9.38 -5.03 -23.03
C HIS A 509 -9.96 -6.31 -23.61
N THR A 510 -10.69 -6.21 -24.72
CA THR A 510 -11.24 -7.34 -25.46
C THR A 510 -10.47 -7.54 -26.77
N GLY A 511 -10.07 -8.76 -27.09
CA GLY A 511 -9.26 -9.06 -28.27
C GLY A 511 -7.95 -9.78 -27.93
N LYS A 512 -7.08 -9.90 -28.93
CA LYS A 512 -5.73 -10.49 -28.86
C LYS A 512 -4.70 -9.45 -28.39
N LEU A 513 -3.43 -9.83 -28.24
CA LEU A 513 -2.37 -8.89 -27.82
C LEU A 513 -2.05 -7.83 -28.88
N ASP A 514 -2.16 -8.20 -30.14
CA ASP A 514 -1.83 -7.40 -31.33
C ASP A 514 -3.03 -6.62 -31.89
N ALA A 515 -4.24 -7.03 -31.50
CA ALA A 515 -5.47 -6.40 -31.95
C ALA A 515 -6.58 -6.52 -30.91
N GLY A 516 -7.18 -5.40 -30.52
CA GLY A 516 -8.30 -5.41 -29.61
C GLY A 516 -9.00 -4.06 -29.45
N HIS A 517 -9.80 -3.96 -28.39
CA HIS A 517 -10.64 -2.82 -28.09
C HIS A 517 -10.68 -2.56 -26.59
N TYR A 518 -10.54 -1.29 -26.21
CA TYR A 518 -10.54 -0.84 -24.83
C TYR A 518 -11.86 -0.16 -24.47
N VAL A 519 -12.37 -0.49 -23.29
CA VAL A 519 -13.63 0.06 -22.74
C VAL A 519 -13.42 0.38 -21.27
N THR A 520 -14.04 1.45 -20.77
CA THR A 520 -13.98 1.84 -19.36
C THR A 520 -15.33 1.71 -18.68
N TYR A 521 -15.35 1.12 -17.49
CA TYR A 521 -16.49 1.15 -16.58
C TYR A 521 -16.21 2.20 -15.50
N LEU A 522 -17.12 3.16 -15.33
CA LEU A 522 -17.03 4.22 -14.35
C LEU A 522 -18.12 4.06 -13.29
N ARG A 523 -17.78 4.32 -12.03
CA ARG A 523 -18.72 4.33 -10.91
C ARG A 523 -18.97 5.76 -10.46
N LEU A 524 -20.18 6.28 -10.68
CA LEU A 524 -20.60 7.62 -10.29
C LEU A 524 -21.91 7.53 -9.51
N SER A 525 -21.98 8.18 -8.35
CA SER A 525 -23.17 8.20 -7.48
C SER A 525 -23.75 6.79 -7.25
N ASN A 526 -22.88 5.81 -6.98
CA ASN A 526 -23.21 4.38 -6.82
C ASN A 526 -23.84 3.68 -8.03
N GLN A 527 -23.81 4.28 -9.22
CA GLN A 527 -24.23 3.66 -10.47
C GLN A 527 -23.03 3.43 -11.39
N TRP A 528 -23.10 2.40 -12.23
CA TRP A 528 -22.03 2.07 -13.17
C TRP A 528 -22.40 2.44 -14.60
N TYR A 529 -21.42 2.97 -15.31
CA TYR A 529 -21.54 3.39 -16.69
C TYR A 529 -20.41 2.76 -17.50
N LYS A 530 -20.75 2.12 -18.61
CA LYS A 530 -19.81 1.62 -19.62
C LYS A 530 -19.60 2.72 -20.65
N CYS A 531 -18.39 3.24 -20.72
CA CYS A 531 -17.90 4.19 -21.71
C CYS A 531 -17.16 3.42 -22.81
N ASP A 532 -17.79 3.34 -23.98
CA ASP A 532 -17.32 2.65 -25.17
C ASP A 532 -17.17 3.69 -26.30
N ASP A 533 -16.02 4.37 -26.32
CA ASP A 533 -15.77 5.55 -27.16
C ASP A 533 -16.90 6.58 -27.03
N ALA A 534 -17.66 6.79 -28.12
CA ALA A 534 -18.73 7.78 -28.20
C ALA A 534 -19.98 7.38 -27.40
N TRP A 535 -20.10 6.10 -27.04
CA TRP A 535 -21.30 5.53 -26.43
C TRP A 535 -21.13 5.39 -24.92
N ILE A 536 -22.06 5.96 -24.16
CA ILE A 536 -22.15 5.78 -22.71
C ILE A 536 -23.44 5.03 -22.42
N THR A 537 -23.34 3.93 -21.68
CA THR A 537 -24.48 3.09 -21.32
C THR A 537 -24.45 2.77 -19.84
N GLN A 538 -25.58 2.86 -19.16
CA GLN A 538 -25.67 2.43 -17.76
C GLN A 538 -25.64 0.90 -17.69
N VAL A 539 -24.90 0.34 -16.74
CA VAL A 539 -24.74 -1.11 -16.56
C VAL A 539 -24.89 -1.51 -15.09
N ASN A 540 -25.26 -2.76 -14.88
CA ASN A 540 -25.37 -3.33 -13.54
C ASN A 540 -23.99 -3.70 -12.98
N GLU A 541 -23.84 -3.63 -11.65
CA GLU A 541 -22.59 -4.00 -10.96
C GLU A 541 -22.08 -5.39 -11.32
N ASN A 542 -22.99 -6.34 -11.56
CA ASN A 542 -22.64 -7.73 -11.89
C ASN A 542 -21.88 -7.82 -13.22
N VAL A 543 -22.17 -6.94 -14.18
CA VAL A 543 -21.44 -6.84 -15.46
C VAL A 543 -20.00 -6.41 -15.19
N VAL A 544 -19.82 -5.41 -14.33
CA VAL A 544 -18.49 -4.90 -13.96
C VAL A 544 -17.70 -5.94 -13.19
N ARG A 545 -18.32 -6.64 -12.23
CA ARG A 545 -17.67 -7.74 -11.48
C ARG A 545 -17.24 -8.89 -12.39
N ALA A 546 -17.97 -9.17 -13.47
CA ALA A 546 -17.63 -10.20 -14.44
C ALA A 546 -16.58 -9.73 -15.47
N ALA A 547 -16.28 -8.44 -15.52
CA ALA A 547 -15.40 -7.87 -16.53
C ALA A 547 -13.92 -8.23 -16.30
N GLN A 548 -13.17 -8.33 -17.40
CA GLN A 548 -11.74 -8.62 -17.35
C GLN A 548 -10.95 -7.32 -17.15
N GLY A 549 -10.79 -6.91 -15.88
CA GLY A 549 -10.03 -5.72 -15.52
C GLY A 549 -8.58 -5.78 -16.02
N TYR A 550 -8.20 -4.81 -16.85
CA TYR A 550 -6.83 -4.59 -17.32
C TYR A 550 -6.12 -3.55 -16.45
N MET A 551 -6.77 -2.40 -16.25
CA MET A 551 -6.36 -1.38 -15.28
C MET A 551 -7.52 -1.06 -14.34
N MET A 552 -7.24 -0.88 -13.05
CA MET A 552 -8.24 -0.53 -12.04
C MET A 552 -7.79 0.67 -11.24
N PHE A 553 -8.65 1.68 -11.16
CA PHE A 553 -8.38 2.92 -10.45
C PHE A 553 -9.18 2.98 -9.16
N TYR A 554 -8.44 3.10 -8.06
CA TYR A 554 -8.96 3.16 -6.71
C TYR A 554 -8.61 4.52 -6.12
N VAL A 555 -9.57 5.21 -5.52
CA VAL A 555 -9.37 6.49 -4.84
C VAL A 555 -9.52 6.29 -3.33
N GLN A 556 -8.72 7.00 -2.53
CA GLN A 556 -8.87 6.95 -1.07
C GLN A 556 -10.30 7.31 -0.66
N LYS A 557 -10.87 6.50 0.25
CA LYS A 557 -12.28 6.58 0.64
C LYS A 557 -12.69 7.98 1.11
N MET A 558 -11.85 8.66 1.89
CA MET A 558 -12.11 10.04 2.34
C MET A 558 -12.32 11.04 1.20
N LEU A 559 -11.73 10.81 0.02
CA LEU A 559 -11.90 11.64 -1.16
C LEU A 559 -13.12 11.21 -1.99
N TYR A 560 -13.48 9.93 -1.94
CA TYR A 560 -14.68 9.41 -2.58
C TYR A 560 -15.96 9.98 -1.96
N TYR A 561 -16.08 9.93 -0.62
CA TYR A 561 -17.25 10.47 0.10
C TYR A 561 -17.41 11.98 -0.07
N LYS A 562 -16.32 12.75 -0.04
CA LYS A 562 -16.40 14.21 -0.31
C LYS A 562 -16.84 14.54 -1.73
N ALA A 563 -16.59 13.66 -2.70
CA ALA A 563 -17.03 13.83 -4.08
C ALA A 563 -18.49 13.41 -4.31
N SER A 564 -19.04 12.50 -3.49
CA SER A 564 -20.43 12.03 -3.55
C SER A 564 -21.39 12.78 -2.63
N GLU A 565 -20.94 13.27 -1.46
CA GLU A 565 -21.79 14.01 -0.49
C GLU A 565 -22.13 15.43 -0.94
N ASN A 566 -21.34 16.04 -1.85
CA ASN A 566 -21.70 17.33 -2.46
C ASN A 566 -22.98 17.26 -3.33
N GLN A 567 -23.66 16.11 -3.40
CA GLN A 567 -24.98 15.95 -4.00
C GLN A 567 -26.12 15.74 -2.99
N VAL A 568 -25.84 15.60 -1.67
CA VAL A 568 -26.87 15.27 -0.66
C VAL A 568 -27.12 16.42 0.33
N ALA A 569 -26.29 17.46 0.34
CA ALA A 569 -26.53 18.67 1.12
C ALA A 569 -27.07 19.80 0.22
N SER A 570 -28.35 19.72 -0.14
CA SER A 570 -29.18 20.84 -0.63
C SER A 570 -30.63 20.55 -0.30
#